data_AF-A0A1I8M3K3-F1
#
_entry.id   AF-A0A1I8M3K3-F1
#
_cell.length_a   1.000
_cell.length_b   1.000
_cell.length_c   1.000
_cell.angle_alpha   90.00
_cell.angle_beta   90.00
_cell.angle_gamma   90.00
#
_symmetry.space_group_name_H-M   'P 1'
#
loop_
_entity.id
_entity.type
_entity.pdbx_description
1 polymer ?
#
loop_
_entity_poly.entity_id
_entity_poly.type
_entity_poly.pdbx_seq_one_letter_code
_entity_poly.pdbx_strand_id
1 'polypeptide(L)'
;MYLLISMLLLASANISIFGLPSRSTYGRDRFNSNSRCVDTETGRELYVGDSFTRSGRCIRVQCLDTLELWEDRCQVPKLEGNCTRVPVANEFLDYPRCCPTYECTKYSMDDNSYTYETRIYDRYGRLLKEHVTQSLRVMVDAPMPVAGQNYRQLDSWKRDYSRPTVVGNSNRRDNGYQINYN
;
A
#
# COMPACT_ATOMS: atom_id res chain seq x y z
N MET A 1 -4.07 -22.79 69.54
CA MET A 1 -2.72 -22.88 68.93
C MET A 1 -2.63 -22.30 67.50
N TYR A 2 -3.72 -22.16 66.74
CA TYR A 2 -3.69 -21.57 65.38
C TYR A 2 -3.72 -20.03 65.33
N LEU A 3 -4.22 -19.36 66.38
CA LEU A 3 -4.32 -17.90 66.42
C LEU A 3 -2.96 -17.18 66.63
N LEU A 4 -2.00 -17.83 67.29
CA LEU A 4 -0.66 -17.25 67.50
C LEU A 4 0.24 -17.34 66.26
N ILE A 5 -0.01 -18.33 65.39
CA ILE A 5 0.74 -18.52 64.14
C ILE A 5 0.29 -17.50 63.07
N SER A 6 -0.99 -17.09 63.10
CA SER A 6 -1.53 -16.07 62.19
C SER A 6 -0.97 -14.66 62.45
N MET A 7 -0.64 -14.32 63.70
CA MET A 7 -0.09 -12.99 64.04
C MET A 7 1.40 -12.86 63.68
N LEU A 8 2.16 -13.96 63.63
CA LEU A 8 3.57 -13.93 63.21
C LEU A 8 3.76 -13.77 61.70
N LEU A 9 2.78 -14.19 60.88
CA LEU A 9 2.83 -14.05 59.41
C LEU A 9 2.45 -12.65 58.91
N LEU A 10 1.78 -11.84 59.73
CA LEU A 10 1.46 -10.44 59.41
C LEU A 10 2.57 -9.47 59.82
N ALA A 11 3.56 -9.91 60.61
CA ALA A 11 4.69 -9.09 61.05
C ALA A 11 5.87 -9.06 60.05
N SER A 12 5.87 -9.92 59.02
CA SER A 12 6.92 -9.96 57.99
C SER A 12 6.59 -9.17 56.71
N ALA A 13 5.49 -8.43 56.67
CA ALA A 13 5.08 -7.65 55.49
C ALA A 13 5.69 -6.24 55.42
N ASN A 14 6.64 -5.90 56.30
CA ASN A 14 7.43 -4.67 56.21
C ASN A 14 8.85 -4.99 55.74
N ILE A 15 8.97 -5.53 54.52
CA ILE A 15 10.23 -5.44 53.79
C ILE A 15 10.31 -4.02 53.27
N SER A 16 11.10 -3.21 53.96
CA SER A 16 11.61 -1.93 53.50
C SER A 16 12.15 -2.12 52.08
N ILE A 17 11.36 -1.71 51.08
CA ILE A 17 11.89 -1.50 49.74
C ILE A 17 12.87 -0.35 49.90
N PHE A 18 14.16 -0.68 49.83
CA PHE A 18 15.21 0.31 49.61
C PHE A 18 14.75 1.16 48.42
N GLY A 19 14.37 2.41 48.72
CA GLY A 19 14.23 3.43 47.71
C GLY A 19 15.57 3.50 46.99
N LEU A 20 15.64 2.91 45.80
CA LEU A 20 16.62 3.29 44.79
C LEU A 20 16.61 4.83 44.78
N PRO A 21 17.78 5.49 44.74
CA PRO A 21 17.77 6.94 44.58
C PRO A 21 16.93 7.22 43.34
N SER A 22 15.80 7.90 43.54
CA SER A 22 14.98 8.47 42.48
C SER A 22 15.93 9.40 41.74
N ARG A 23 16.55 8.85 40.69
CA ARG A 23 17.53 9.52 39.86
C ARG A 23 16.81 10.77 39.38
N SER A 24 17.27 11.92 39.87
CA SER A 24 16.72 13.23 39.57
C SER A 24 16.39 13.32 38.07
N THR A 25 15.10 13.24 37.75
CA THR A 25 14.57 13.42 36.39
C THR A 25 14.86 14.84 35.93
N TYR A 26 14.87 15.82 36.84
CA TYR A 26 15.19 17.21 36.54
C TYR A 26 16.56 17.45 35.90
N GLY A 27 17.60 16.70 36.30
CA GLY A 27 18.94 16.83 35.69
C GLY A 27 19.04 16.13 34.34
N ARG A 28 18.37 14.98 34.19
CA ARG A 28 18.33 14.20 32.95
C ARG A 28 17.48 14.89 31.88
N ASP A 29 16.34 15.46 32.26
CA ASP A 29 15.43 16.17 31.36
C ASP A 29 16.06 17.48 30.83
N ARG A 30 16.81 18.21 31.66
CA ARG A 30 17.57 19.41 31.21
C ARG A 30 18.78 19.08 30.34
N PHE A 31 19.44 17.96 30.58
CA PHE A 31 20.56 17.51 29.74
C PHE A 31 20.02 17.04 28.38
N ASN A 32 18.93 16.26 28.37
CA ASN A 32 18.29 15.81 27.13
C ASN A 32 17.71 16.96 26.31
N SER A 33 17.09 17.96 26.94
CA SER A 33 16.47 19.09 26.22
C SER A 33 17.46 19.93 25.42
N ASN A 34 18.74 19.91 25.77
CA ASN A 34 19.81 20.60 25.05
C ASN A 34 20.70 19.65 24.24
N SER A 35 20.50 18.34 24.38
CA SER A 35 21.26 17.36 23.62
C SER A 35 20.69 17.26 22.20
N ARG A 36 21.59 17.13 21.22
CA ARG A 36 21.24 17.18 19.80
C ARG A 36 21.89 16.04 19.04
N CYS A 37 21.19 15.56 18.03
CA CYS A 37 21.73 14.73 16.98
C CYS A 37 21.96 15.59 15.74
N VAL A 38 22.95 15.24 14.92
CA VAL A 38 23.19 15.89 13.62
C VAL A 38 23.06 14.85 12.53
N ASP A 39 22.09 15.04 11.63
CA ASP A 39 21.97 14.21 10.44
C ASP A 39 23.11 14.53 9.48
N THR A 40 24.02 13.58 9.28
CA THR A 40 25.21 13.76 8.43
C THR A 40 24.86 13.90 6.95
N GLU A 41 23.70 13.41 6.51
CA GLU A 41 23.28 13.54 5.11
C GLU A 41 22.74 14.94 4.78
N THR A 42 22.00 15.56 5.70
CA THR A 42 21.36 16.87 5.47
C THR A 42 22.03 18.02 6.21
N GLY A 43 22.92 17.74 7.15
CA GLY A 43 23.51 18.72 8.07
C GLY A 43 22.51 19.26 9.10
N ARG A 44 21.31 18.69 9.19
CA ARG A 44 20.25 19.18 10.06
C ARG A 44 20.47 18.75 11.50
N GLU A 45 20.38 19.71 12.42
CA GLU A 45 20.36 19.43 13.85
C GLU A 45 18.94 19.10 14.31
N LEU A 46 18.82 18.08 15.16
CA LEU A 46 17.57 17.67 15.80
C LEU A 46 17.78 17.65 17.30
N TYR A 47 16.83 18.21 18.06
CA TYR A 47 16.81 17.96 19.50
C TYR A 47 16.30 16.55 19.77
N VAL A 48 16.66 16.00 20.94
CA VAL A 48 16.11 14.72 21.38
C VAL A 48 14.58 14.77 21.37
N GLY A 49 13.95 13.78 20.72
CA GLY A 49 12.51 13.70 20.50
C GLY A 49 12.04 14.32 19.17
N ASP A 50 12.82 15.21 18.55
CA ASP A 50 12.48 15.77 17.25
C ASP A 50 12.58 14.73 16.14
N SER A 51 11.76 14.92 15.13
CA SER A 51 11.84 14.15 13.88
C SER A 51 11.56 15.02 12.67
N PHE A 52 12.09 14.61 11.52
CA PHE A 52 11.74 15.20 10.23
C PHE A 52 11.76 14.16 9.12
N THR A 53 11.17 14.52 7.99
CA THR A 53 11.20 13.72 6.77
C THR A 53 12.35 14.16 5.89
N ARG A 54 13.24 13.24 5.51
CA ARG A 54 14.28 13.51 4.51
C ARG A 54 13.64 13.58 3.12
N SER A 55 13.54 14.79 2.56
CA SER A 55 12.92 15.05 1.26
C SER A 55 13.56 14.21 0.14
N GLY A 56 12.76 13.75 -0.81
CA GLY A 56 13.20 12.92 -1.94
C GLY A 56 13.51 11.45 -1.61
N ARG A 57 13.62 11.08 -0.33
CA ARG A 57 13.85 9.68 0.09
C ARG A 57 12.70 9.08 0.89
N CYS A 58 11.78 9.91 1.40
CA CYS A 58 10.69 9.53 2.30
C CYS A 58 11.17 8.66 3.48
N ILE A 59 12.14 9.20 4.22
CA ILE A 59 12.70 8.57 5.42
C ILE A 59 12.36 9.46 6.60
N ARG A 60 11.79 8.90 7.67
CA ARG A 60 11.66 9.62 8.95
C ARG A 60 12.97 9.49 9.71
N VAL A 61 13.60 10.61 10.00
CA VAL A 61 14.79 10.66 10.85
C VAL A 61 14.35 11.21 12.20
N GLN A 62 14.73 10.54 13.29
CA GLN A 62 14.40 10.94 14.66
C GLN A 62 15.64 10.88 15.55
N CYS A 63 15.81 11.88 16.42
CA CYS A 63 16.86 11.86 17.45
C CYS A 63 16.32 11.18 18.71
N LEU A 64 16.92 10.05 19.09
CA LEU A 64 16.53 9.30 20.29
C LEU A 64 17.24 9.84 21.55
N ASP A 65 16.73 9.46 22.72
CA ASP A 65 17.36 9.76 24.02
C ASP A 65 18.79 9.21 24.16
N THR A 66 19.17 8.25 23.32
CA THR A 66 20.53 7.69 23.26
C THR A 66 21.52 8.58 22.49
N LEU A 67 21.06 9.71 21.94
CA LEU A 67 21.81 10.57 21.01
C LEU A 67 22.17 9.89 19.70
N GLU A 68 21.42 8.83 19.37
CA GLU A 68 21.51 8.14 18.09
C GLU A 68 20.39 8.61 17.18
N LEU A 69 20.69 8.66 15.88
CA LEU A 69 19.68 8.88 14.86
C LEU A 69 19.03 7.55 14.51
N TRP A 70 17.70 7.55 14.54
CA TRP A 70 16.89 6.44 14.07
C TRP A 70 16.21 6.80 12.75
N GLU A 71 16.31 5.90 11.78
CA GLU A 71 15.71 6.07 10.46
C GLU A 71 14.55 5.07 10.26
N ASP A 72 13.37 5.58 9.94
CA ASP A 72 12.24 4.79 9.45
C ASP A 72 12.12 4.90 7.94
N ARG A 73 11.99 3.76 7.28
CA ARG A 73 11.82 3.69 5.82
C ARG A 73 10.48 3.08 5.50
N CYS A 74 9.87 3.51 4.40
CA CYS A 74 8.64 2.91 3.92
C CYS A 74 8.82 1.40 3.74
N GLN A 75 8.04 0.64 4.49
CA GLN A 75 8.03 -0.81 4.37
C GLN A 75 7.46 -1.21 3.01
N VAL A 76 8.07 -2.22 2.40
CA VAL A 76 7.55 -2.80 1.16
C VAL A 76 6.67 -3.98 1.55
N PRO A 77 5.34 -3.90 1.35
CA PRO A 77 4.45 -5.00 1.65
C PRO A 77 4.74 -6.20 0.74
N LYS A 78 4.54 -7.41 1.25
CA LYS A 78 4.58 -8.64 0.46
C LYS A 78 3.24 -8.77 -0.27
N LEU A 79 3.23 -8.46 -1.56
CA LEU A 79 2.03 -8.48 -2.41
C LEU A 79 2.16 -9.57 -3.48
N GLU A 80 1.03 -10.07 -3.95
CA GLU A 80 0.96 -11.10 -4.99
C GLU A 80 0.84 -10.49 -6.40
N GLY A 81 1.41 -11.16 -7.39
CA GLY A 81 1.36 -10.76 -8.80
C GLY A 81 2.53 -9.88 -9.22
N ASN A 82 2.38 -9.20 -10.36
CA ASN A 82 3.40 -8.30 -10.87
C ASN A 82 3.14 -6.89 -10.33
N CYS A 83 3.83 -6.53 -9.26
CA CYS A 83 3.64 -5.27 -8.54
C CYS A 83 4.70 -4.24 -8.88
N THR A 84 4.26 -3.02 -9.20
CA THR A 84 5.12 -1.86 -9.40
C THR A 84 4.88 -0.82 -8.31
N ARG A 85 5.92 -0.05 -8.01
CA ARG A 85 5.84 1.06 -7.06
C ARG A 85 5.29 2.28 -7.78
N VAL A 86 4.20 2.84 -7.27
CA VAL A 86 3.60 4.09 -7.76
C VAL A 86 3.98 5.22 -6.80
N PRO A 87 4.74 6.24 -7.26
CA PRO A 87 5.11 7.37 -6.42
C PRO A 87 3.86 8.19 -6.07
N VAL A 88 3.87 8.83 -4.90
CA VAL A 88 2.81 9.77 -4.52
C VAL A 88 2.84 11.01 -5.41
N ALA A 89 1.68 11.60 -5.68
CA ALA A 89 1.57 12.80 -6.52
C ALA A 89 2.32 14.02 -5.95
N ASN A 90 2.62 14.03 -4.65
CA ASN A 90 3.35 15.10 -3.98
C ASN A 90 4.51 14.51 -3.16
N GLU A 91 5.74 14.77 -3.60
CA GLU A 91 6.98 14.32 -2.96
C GLU A 91 7.36 15.13 -1.71
N PHE A 92 6.70 16.26 -1.46
CA PHE A 92 6.90 17.12 -0.28
C PHE A 92 6.06 16.69 0.92
N LEU A 93 5.37 15.55 0.84
CA LEU A 93 4.61 15.01 1.95
C LEU A 93 5.57 14.50 3.04
N ASP A 94 5.20 14.72 4.30
CA ASP A 94 5.94 14.12 5.40
C ASP A 94 5.70 12.62 5.53
N TYR A 95 6.67 11.91 6.09
CA TYR A 95 6.50 10.52 6.48
C TYR A 95 5.34 10.40 7.48
N PRO A 96 4.45 9.38 7.34
CA PRO A 96 4.47 8.27 6.38
C PRO A 96 3.63 8.54 5.11
N ARG A 97 3.23 9.78 4.84
CA ARG A 97 2.37 10.15 3.70
C ARG A 97 3.13 10.19 2.38
N CYS A 98 4.44 10.40 2.39
CA CYS A 98 5.27 10.28 1.19
C CYS A 98 5.55 8.83 0.76
N CYS A 99 5.09 7.83 1.52
CA CYS A 99 5.32 6.43 1.16
C CYS A 99 4.53 6.05 -0.09
N PRO A 100 5.14 5.27 -1.00
CA PRO A 100 4.50 4.92 -2.25
C PRO A 100 3.32 3.98 -2.04
N THR A 101 2.42 3.99 -3.01
CA THR A 101 1.41 2.93 -3.19
C THR A 101 1.95 1.88 -4.15
N TYR A 102 1.30 0.72 -4.21
CA TYR A 102 1.72 -0.38 -5.05
C TYR A 102 0.60 -0.79 -5.99
N GLU A 103 0.89 -0.84 -7.28
CA GLU A 103 -0.05 -1.31 -8.29
C GLU A 103 0.36 -2.70 -8.76
N CYS A 104 -0.49 -3.69 -8.51
CA CYS A 104 -0.27 -5.08 -8.84
C CYS A 104 -1.21 -5.50 -9.96
N THR A 105 -0.63 -6.11 -11.00
CA THR A 105 -1.38 -6.66 -12.13
C THR A 105 -1.35 -8.18 -12.09
N LYS A 106 -2.49 -8.79 -12.41
CA LYS A 106 -2.65 -10.23 -12.54
C LYS A 106 -3.42 -10.52 -13.81
N TYR A 107 -2.89 -11.42 -14.63
CA TYR A 107 -3.53 -11.92 -15.83
C TYR A 107 -3.86 -13.40 -15.63
N SER A 108 -5.09 -13.77 -15.93
CA SER A 108 -5.57 -15.14 -15.89
C SER A 108 -6.35 -15.43 -17.17
N MET A 109 -6.15 -16.63 -17.72
CA MET A 109 -6.79 -17.06 -18.96
C MET A 109 -7.39 -18.45 -18.74
N ASP A 110 -8.68 -18.55 -19.01
CA ASP A 110 -9.45 -19.79 -19.05
C ASP A 110 -9.86 -20.08 -20.51
N ASP A 111 -10.40 -21.27 -20.80
CA ASP A 111 -10.74 -21.69 -22.16
C ASP A 111 -11.69 -20.71 -22.88
N ASN A 112 -12.60 -20.09 -22.13
CA ASN A 112 -13.67 -19.23 -22.65
C ASN A 112 -13.54 -17.75 -22.23
N SER A 113 -12.57 -17.41 -21.39
CA SER A 113 -12.41 -16.04 -20.90
C SER A 113 -10.97 -15.67 -20.62
N TYR A 114 -10.67 -14.38 -20.72
CA TYR A 114 -9.48 -13.81 -20.12
C TYR A 114 -9.87 -12.74 -19.11
N THR A 115 -9.16 -12.73 -17.99
CA THR A 115 -9.37 -11.81 -16.87
C THR A 115 -8.08 -11.04 -16.62
N TYR A 116 -8.22 -9.72 -16.61
CA TYR A 116 -7.16 -8.78 -16.27
C TYR A 116 -7.55 -8.04 -14.99
N GLU A 117 -6.74 -8.19 -13.95
CA GLU A 117 -6.97 -7.57 -12.64
C GLU A 117 -5.84 -6.58 -12.34
N THR A 118 -6.21 -5.37 -11.97
CA THR A 118 -5.31 -4.34 -11.44
C THR A 118 -5.75 -3.99 -10.02
N ARG A 119 -4.87 -4.22 -9.04
CA ARG A 119 -5.10 -3.90 -7.62
C ARG A 119 -4.09 -2.87 -7.15
N ILE A 120 -4.57 -1.81 -6.51
CA ILE A 120 -3.74 -0.78 -5.90
C ILE A 120 -3.79 -0.97 -4.38
N TYR A 121 -2.62 -1.08 -3.77
CA TYR A 121 -2.44 -1.26 -2.32
C TYR A 121 -1.75 -0.04 -1.70
N ASP A 122 -2.06 0.21 -0.43
CA ASP A 122 -1.37 1.20 0.38
C ASP A 122 -0.01 0.70 0.88
N ARG A 123 0.71 1.57 1.60
CA ARG A 123 2.02 1.26 2.21
C ARG A 123 2.02 0.11 3.20
N TYR A 124 0.86 -0.29 3.71
CA TYR A 124 0.71 -1.41 4.65
C TYR A 124 0.20 -2.68 3.96
N GLY A 125 0.00 -2.65 2.64
CA GLY A 125 -0.56 -3.76 1.87
C GLY A 125 -2.08 -3.87 1.95
N ARG A 126 -2.78 -2.81 2.38
CA ARG A 126 -4.25 -2.77 2.36
C ARG A 126 -4.74 -2.37 0.97
N LEU A 127 -5.73 -3.07 0.45
CA LEU A 127 -6.33 -2.78 -0.85
C LEU A 127 -7.03 -1.41 -0.82
N LEU A 128 -6.63 -0.51 -1.72
CA LEU A 128 -7.23 0.82 -1.89
C LEU A 128 -8.22 0.85 -3.07
N LYS A 129 -7.83 0.21 -4.17
CA LYS A 129 -8.64 0.17 -5.39
C LYS A 129 -8.42 -1.15 -6.10
N GLU A 130 -9.47 -1.65 -6.72
CA GLU A 130 -9.42 -2.83 -7.58
C GLU A 130 -10.15 -2.50 -8.88
N HIS A 131 -9.60 -2.97 -9.99
CA HIS A 131 -10.23 -2.93 -11.30
C HIS A 131 -10.09 -4.30 -11.94
N VAL A 132 -11.19 -4.87 -12.38
CA VAL A 132 -11.25 -6.19 -12.99
C VAL A 132 -11.92 -6.06 -14.34
N THR A 133 -11.23 -6.47 -15.39
CA THR A 133 -11.77 -6.59 -16.74
C THR A 133 -11.82 -8.06 -17.11
N GLN A 134 -13.02 -8.57 -17.37
CA GLN A 134 -13.21 -9.92 -17.90
C GLN A 134 -13.76 -9.82 -19.32
N SER A 135 -13.19 -10.62 -20.22
CA SER A 135 -13.67 -10.72 -21.59
C SER A 135 -14.00 -12.17 -21.89
N LEU A 136 -15.18 -12.38 -22.46
CA LEU A 136 -15.75 -13.68 -22.75
C LEU A 136 -15.73 -13.93 -24.25
N ARG A 137 -15.38 -15.15 -24.65
CA ARG A 137 -15.53 -15.62 -26.03
C ARG A 137 -16.96 -16.12 -26.21
N VAL A 138 -17.75 -15.38 -26.98
CA VAL A 138 -19.13 -15.78 -27.33
C VAL A 138 -19.11 -16.33 -28.76
N MET A 139 -19.47 -17.60 -28.91
CA MET A 139 -19.76 -18.19 -30.21
C MET A 139 -21.15 -17.75 -30.63
N VAL A 140 -21.24 -16.92 -31.67
CA VAL A 140 -22.53 -16.55 -32.28
C VAL A 140 -22.74 -17.48 -33.47
N ASP A 141 -23.73 -18.36 -33.37
CA ASP A 141 -24.20 -19.13 -34.51
C ASP A 141 -24.73 -18.15 -35.57
N ALA A 142 -23.99 -18.02 -36.66
CA ALA A 142 -24.47 -17.24 -37.79
C ALA A 142 -25.75 -17.91 -38.32
N PRO A 143 -26.85 -17.16 -38.53
CA PRO A 143 -27.99 -17.72 -39.23
C PRO A 143 -27.51 -18.22 -40.59
N MET A 144 -27.90 -19.45 -40.94
CA MET A 144 -27.55 -20.05 -42.23
C MET A 144 -27.87 -19.05 -43.34
N PRO A 145 -26.98 -18.84 -44.33
CA PRO A 145 -27.28 -17.96 -45.44
C PRO A 145 -28.50 -18.52 -46.16
N VAL A 146 -29.62 -17.79 -46.08
CA VAL A 146 -30.81 -18.10 -46.87
C VAL A 146 -30.40 -17.98 -48.33
N ALA A 147 -30.39 -19.10 -49.05
CA ALA A 147 -30.05 -19.13 -50.46
C ALA A 147 -31.00 -18.20 -51.23
N GLY A 148 -30.46 -17.14 -51.83
CA GLY A 148 -31.16 -16.35 -52.84
C GLY A 148 -31.38 -14.85 -52.58
N GLN A 149 -30.56 -14.16 -51.78
CA GLN A 149 -30.63 -12.69 -51.72
C GLN A 149 -29.34 -12.02 -52.24
N ASN A 150 -29.48 -11.34 -53.38
CA ASN A 150 -28.49 -10.42 -53.93
C ASN A 150 -28.33 -9.22 -53.02
N TYR A 151 -27.23 -9.16 -52.26
CA TYR A 151 -26.88 -7.97 -51.48
C TYR A 151 -26.30 -6.90 -52.42
N ARG A 152 -27.17 -6.14 -53.08
CA ARG A 152 -26.82 -4.77 -53.48
C ARG A 152 -26.80 -3.94 -52.21
N GLN A 153 -25.59 -3.62 -51.78
CA GLN A 153 -25.25 -2.80 -50.63
C GLN A 153 -26.01 -1.45 -50.70
N LEU A 154 -27.06 -1.34 -49.89
CA LEU A 154 -27.70 -0.08 -49.55
C LEU A 154 -26.88 0.54 -48.42
N ASP A 155 -25.84 1.27 -48.81
CA ASP A 155 -25.22 2.28 -47.95
C ASP A 155 -26.24 3.38 -47.71
N SER A 156 -26.85 3.40 -46.52
CA SER A 156 -27.31 4.61 -45.84
C SER A 156 -28.30 4.26 -44.73
N TRP A 157 -27.83 3.94 -43.52
CA TRP A 157 -28.48 4.41 -42.29
C TRP A 157 -27.42 4.79 -41.25
N LYS A 158 -27.49 6.05 -40.88
CA LYS A 158 -26.70 6.78 -39.88
C LYS A 158 -27.01 6.32 -38.45
N ARG A 159 -25.96 6.41 -37.63
CA ARG A 159 -25.87 6.79 -36.19
C ARG A 159 -25.69 5.70 -35.11
N ASP A 160 -24.54 5.88 -34.44
CA ASP A 160 -24.30 5.80 -32.99
C ASP A 160 -24.36 4.44 -32.29
N TYR A 161 -23.29 3.67 -32.47
CA TYR A 161 -22.54 3.07 -31.36
C TYR A 161 -21.04 3.16 -31.66
N SER A 162 -20.28 3.61 -30.66
CA SER A 162 -18.85 3.88 -30.68
C SER A 162 -18.06 2.80 -31.43
N ARG A 163 -17.37 3.23 -32.51
CA ARG A 163 -16.46 2.41 -33.32
C ARG A 163 -15.51 1.59 -32.42
N PRO A 164 -15.51 0.25 -32.50
CA PRO A 164 -14.32 -0.52 -32.18
C PRO A 164 -13.31 -0.27 -33.30
N THR A 165 -12.16 0.31 -32.99
CA THR A 165 -11.01 0.31 -33.91
C THR A 165 -10.54 -1.13 -34.08
N VAL A 166 -10.99 -1.78 -35.15
CA VAL A 166 -10.50 -3.08 -35.59
C VAL A 166 -9.07 -2.89 -36.11
N VAL A 167 -8.07 -3.11 -35.25
CA VAL A 167 -6.71 -3.42 -35.70
C VAL A 167 -6.62 -4.94 -35.84
N GLY A 168 -7.22 -5.45 -36.92
CA GLY A 168 -7.23 -6.86 -37.25
C GLY A 168 -6.29 -7.13 -38.41
N ASN A 169 -5.09 -7.62 -38.10
CA ASN A 169 -4.26 -8.32 -39.08
C ASN A 169 -5.02 -9.59 -39.47
N SER A 170 -5.33 -9.73 -40.76
CA SER A 170 -6.09 -10.83 -41.31
C SER A 170 -5.36 -12.15 -41.08
N ASN A 171 -5.86 -12.99 -40.15
CA ASN A 171 -5.84 -14.46 -40.25
C ASN A 171 -6.38 -15.25 -39.05
N ARG A 172 -7.03 -14.64 -38.04
CA ARG A 172 -7.76 -15.40 -37.01
C ARG A 172 -8.94 -14.58 -36.48
N ARG A 173 -10.17 -15.00 -36.75
CA ARG A 173 -11.39 -14.35 -36.25
C ARG A 173 -11.67 -14.82 -34.82
N ASP A 174 -10.86 -14.34 -33.88
CA ASP A 174 -11.20 -14.37 -32.46
C ASP A 174 -11.89 -13.04 -32.14
N ASN A 175 -13.22 -13.00 -32.25
CA ASN A 175 -14.02 -11.84 -31.87
C ASN A 175 -14.13 -11.81 -30.33
N GLY A 176 -13.16 -11.18 -29.66
CA GLY A 176 -13.25 -10.87 -28.24
C GLY A 176 -14.16 -9.67 -28.00
N TYR A 177 -15.23 -9.84 -27.22
CA TYR A 177 -16.05 -8.72 -26.76
C TYR A 177 -15.46 -8.22 -25.42
N GLN A 178 -15.03 -6.96 -25.37
CA GLN A 178 -14.68 -6.27 -24.13
C GLN A 178 -15.96 -5.68 -23.52
N ILE A 179 -16.29 -6.09 -22.29
CA ILE A 179 -17.36 -5.47 -21.50
C ILE A 179 -16.68 -4.72 -20.36
N ASN A 180 -16.79 -3.39 -20.36
CA ASN A 180 -16.32 -2.53 -19.28
C ASN A 180 -17.45 -2.31 -18.27
N TYR A 181 -17.19 -2.61 -17.00
CA TYR A 181 -18.06 -2.19 -15.90
C TYR A 181 -17.41 -0.96 -15.24
N ASN A 182 -18.11 0.18 -15.32
CA ASN A 182 -17.74 1.44 -14.64
C ASN A 182 -18.17 1.43 -13.18
#